data_AF-A5HID7-F1
#
_entry.id   AF-A5HID7-F1
#
_cell.length_a   1.000
_cell.length_b   1.000
_cell.length_c   1.000
_cell.angle_alpha   90.00
_cell.angle_beta   90.00
_cell.angle_gamma   90.00
#
_symmetry.space_group_name_H-M   'P 1'
#
loop_
_entity.id
_entity.type
_entity.pdbx_description
1 polymer ?
#
loop_
_entity_poly.entity_id
_entity_poly.type
_entity_poly.pdbx_seq_one_letter_code
_entity_poly.pdbx_strand_id
1 'polypeptide(L)' 'LWDCGCSDILYLSRWIRQNGWKLVNSGRSIEANSALCSYTNN' A
#
# COMPACT_ATOMS: atom_id res chain seq x y z
N LEU A 1 3.85 -7.13 2.01
CA LEU A 1 2.69 -7.42 1.15
C LEU A 1 1.43 -7.19 1.98
N TRP A 2 0.40 -6.57 1.40
CA TRP A 2 -0.86 -6.23 2.08
C TRP A 2 -2.00 -7.15 1.64
N ASP A 3 -2.92 -7.50 2.54
CA ASP A 3 -4.14 -8.21 2.16
C ASP A 3 -5.13 -7.21 1.54
N CYS A 4 -5.35 -7.33 0.22
CA CYS A 4 -6.26 -6.46 -0.52
C CYS A 4 -7.66 -7.04 -0.72
N GLY A 5 -7.93 -8.25 -0.21
CA GLY A 5 -9.25 -8.88 -0.26
C GLY A 5 -10.19 -8.45 0.88
N CYS A 6 -9.65 -7.80 1.92
CA CYS A 6 -10.43 -7.37 3.09
C CYS A 6 -10.88 -5.91 3.01
N SER A 7 -12.06 -5.58 3.57
CA SER A 7 -12.56 -4.20 3.68
C SER A 7 -11.65 -3.27 4.49
N ASP A 8 -10.86 -3.81 5.41
CA ASP A 8 -9.93 -3.06 6.25
C ASP A 8 -8.82 -2.39 5.41
N ILE A 9 -8.51 -2.93 4.23
CA ILE A 9 -7.54 -2.32 3.31
C ILE A 9 -8.03 -0.99 2.73
N LEU A 10 -9.33 -0.71 2.78
CA LEU A 10 -9.90 0.51 2.19
C LEU A 10 -9.40 1.77 2.88
N TYR A 11 -9.19 1.72 4.20
CA TYR A 11 -8.61 2.84 4.93
C TYR A 11 -7.19 3.11 4.45
N LEU A 12 -6.35 2.07 4.41
CA LEU A 12 -4.97 2.18 3.96
C LEU A 12 -4.89 2.66 2.50
N SER A 13 -5.73 2.11 1.62
CA SER A 13 -5.80 2.49 0.20
C SER A 13 -6.14 3.96 0.02
N ARG A 14 -7.07 4.50 0.83
CA ARG A 14 -7.42 5.93 0.84
C ARG A 14 -6.26 6.77 1.35
N TRP A 15 -5.60 6.33 2.43
CA TRP A 15 -4.47 7.04 3.01
C TRP A 15 -3.29 7.14 2.03
N ILE A 16 -2.92 6.03 1.37
CA ILE A 16 -1.83 6.00 0.38
C ILE A 16 -2.13 6.94 -0.79
N ARG A 17 -3.39 7.01 -1.24
CA ARG A 17 -3.78 7.94 -2.32
C ARG A 17 -3.57 9.41 -1.95
N GLN A 18 -3.75 9.76 -0.68
CA GLN A 18 -3.59 11.13 -0.16
C GLN A 18 -2.17 11.44 0.31
N ASN A 19 -1.42 10.41 0.72
CA ASN A 19 -0.12 10.53 1.39
C ASN A 19 0.98 9.74 0.67
N GLY A 20 0.82 9.43 -0.62
CA GLY A 20 1.75 8.57 -1.37
C GLY A 20 3.19 9.09 -1.38
N TRP A 21 3.36 10.41 -1.22
CA TRP A 21 4.67 11.06 -1.07
C TRP A 21 5.38 10.74 0.26
N LYS A 22 4.68 10.16 1.24
CA LYS A 22 5.24 9.69 2.51
C LYS A 22 5.62 8.20 2.46
N LEU A 23 5.30 7.50 1.38
CA LEU A 23 5.61 6.08 1.23
C LEU A 23 7.07 5.93 0.84
N VAL A 24 7.85 5.24 1.68
CA VAL A 24 9.29 5.05 1.48
C VAL A 24 9.59 3.56 1.37
N ASN A 25 10.31 3.16 0.33
CA ASN A 25 10.71 1.77 0.13
C ASN A 25 11.94 1.40 0.99
N SER A 26 12.36 0.14 0.93
CA SER A 26 13.55 -0.35 1.65
C SER A 26 14.85 0.36 1.25
N GLY A 27 14.91 0.91 0.03
CA GLY A 27 16.00 1.73 -0.48
C GLY A 27 15.95 3.20 -0.06
N ARG A 28 15.02 3.58 0.82
CA ARG A 28 14.78 4.96 1.28
C ARG A 28 14.35 5.94 0.19
N SER A 29 13.86 5.47 -0.96
CA SER A 29 13.26 6.32 -1.97
C SER A 29 11.75 6.41 -1.80
N ILE A 30 11.18 7.58 -2.12
CA ILE A 30 9.72 7.77 -2.12
C ILE A 30 9.14 6.99 -3.31
N GLU A 31 8.30 6.00 -3.03
CA GLU A 31 7.74 5.09 -4.04
C GLU A 31 6.33 4.66 -3.63
N ALA A 32 5.29 5.31 -4.18
CA ALA A 32 3.90 5.07 -3.77
C ALA A 32 3.37 3.68 -4.15
N ASN A 33 3.98 3.02 -5.13
CA ASN A 33 3.72 1.66 -5.61
C ASN A 33 4.48 0.57 -4.83
N SER A 34 5.27 0.92 -3.82
CA SER A 34 6.00 -0.07 -3.00
C SER A 34 5.09 -0.89 -2.09
N ALA A 35 3.89 -0.40 -1.77
CA ALA A 35 2.86 -1.16 -1.06
C ALA A 35 2.11 -2.09 -2.04
N LEU A 36 2.62 -3.32 -2.18
CA LEU A 36 2.02 -4.33 -3.05
C LEU A 36 1.01 -5.21 -2.29
N CYS A 37 -0.07 -5.58 -2.98
CA CYS A 37 -1.00 -6.59 -2.52
C CYS A 37 -0.33 -7.97 -2.51
N SER A 38 -0.58 -8.74 -1.46
CA SER A 38 -0.29 -10.16 -1.44
C SER A 38 -1.07 -10.85 -2.55
N TYR A 39 -0.43 -11.81 -3.23
CA TYR A 39 -1.04 -12.63 -4.28
C TYR A 39 -2.11 -13.59 -3.74
N THR A 40 -2.44 -13.50 -2.46
CA THR A 40 -3.61 -14.13 -1.86
C THR A 40 -4.85 -13.43 -2.40
N ASN A 41 -5.20 -13.78 -3.64
CA ASN A 41 -6.57 -13.71 -4.13
C ASN A 41 -7.45 -14.36 -3.06
N ASN A 42 -8.39 -13.59 -2.53
CA ASN A 42 -9.54 -14.17 -1.86
C ASN A 42 -10.48 -14.73 -2.94
#